data_AF-A0A383C5V0-F1
#
_entry.id   AF-A0A383C5V0-F1
#
_cell.length_a   1.000
_cell.length_b   1.000
_cell.length_c   1.000
_cell.angle_alpha   90.00
_cell.angle_beta   90.00
_cell.angle_gamma   90.00
#
_symmetry.space_group_name_H-M   'P 1'
#
loop_
_entity.id
_entity.type
_entity.pdbx_description
1 polymer ?
#
loop_
_entity_poly.entity_id
_entity_poly.type
_entity_poly.pdbx_seq_one_letter_code
_entity_poly.pdbx_strand_id
1 'polypeptide(L)'
;HLEIELNDRLNILGDGSANGVWQVSGDWLINQKLRISGNYLFDEFVLDQVEIDNGKEHGKAYSGRISYTPIMNETSLLTTYFSLLTVGTPTFRHGNGMNNFVQRSKPLGWHHGSDGQELKLGLNYFNRTNLMAQLEAGQRKTGEESITSDPYYPYADYLAGPFPSGSVKESLFITSKLQWWWRPNIQISGSVEWDNNGSLQSFFGINIYFPRNFTL
;
A
#
# COMPACT_ATOMS: atom_id res chain seq x y z
N HIS A 1 -3.99 -16.35 -4.27
CA HIS A 1 -5.37 -15.87 -4.17
C HIS A 1 -5.62 -14.97 -5.37
N LEU A 2 -6.82 -15.04 -5.96
CA LEU A 2 -7.24 -14.17 -7.07
C LEU A 2 -8.44 -13.38 -6.57
N GLU A 3 -8.39 -12.06 -6.73
CA GLU A 3 -9.40 -11.12 -6.29
C GLU A 3 -9.77 -10.19 -7.43
N ILE A 4 -11.04 -9.80 -7.48
CA ILE A 4 -11.58 -8.82 -8.41
C ILE A 4 -12.33 -7.82 -7.57
N GLU A 5 -11.92 -6.56 -7.59
CA GLU A 5 -12.61 -5.47 -6.90
C GLU A 5 -13.26 -4.56 -7.94
N LEU A 6 -14.59 -4.54 -7.94
CA LEU A 6 -15.38 -3.64 -8.77
C LEU A 6 -15.81 -2.43 -7.94
N ASN A 7 -15.33 -1.25 -8.32
CA ASN A 7 -15.79 0.01 -7.76
C ASN A 7 -17.08 0.44 -8.48
N ASP A 8 -18.22 -0.09 -8.01
CA ASP A 8 -19.55 0.27 -8.50
C ASP A 8 -20.20 1.37 -7.62
N ARG A 9 -19.52 2.53 -7.55
CA ARG A 9 -20.05 3.74 -6.88
C ARG A 9 -20.89 4.61 -7.81
N LEU A 10 -21.38 4.02 -8.89
CA LEU A 10 -22.15 4.71 -9.89
C LEU A 10 -23.54 5.05 -9.36
N ASN A 11 -23.88 6.34 -9.34
CA ASN A 11 -25.27 6.79 -9.18
C ASN A 11 -26.01 6.82 -10.54
N ILE A 12 -25.64 5.93 -11.46
CA ILE A 12 -26.24 5.78 -12.80
C ILE A 12 -26.64 4.32 -13.01
N LEU A 13 -27.72 4.08 -13.76
CA LEU A 13 -28.16 2.74 -14.12
C LEU A 13 -27.22 2.17 -15.20
N GLY A 14 -26.50 1.09 -14.87
CA GLY A 14 -25.59 0.37 -15.77
C GLY A 14 -24.15 0.30 -15.25
N ASP A 15 -23.37 -0.66 -15.75
CA ASP A 15 -21.99 -0.98 -15.31
C ASP A 15 -20.91 -0.50 -16.29
N GLY A 16 -21.28 0.10 -17.44
CA GLY A 16 -20.35 0.52 -18.49
C GLY A 16 -19.37 1.65 -18.12
N SER A 17 -19.41 2.15 -16.87
CA SER A 17 -18.47 3.13 -16.32
C SER A 17 -17.86 2.65 -14.99
N ALA A 18 -18.05 1.38 -14.63
CA ALA A 18 -17.51 0.80 -13.41
C ALA A 18 -16.01 0.59 -13.58
N ASN A 19 -15.22 0.92 -12.55
CA ASN A 19 -13.78 0.73 -12.56
C ASN A 19 -13.45 -0.54 -11.78
N GLY A 20 -12.66 -1.44 -12.37
CA GLY A 20 -12.41 -2.76 -11.81
C GLY A 20 -10.92 -3.08 -11.79
N VAL A 21 -10.42 -3.56 -10.66
CA VAL A 21 -9.04 -4.07 -10.54
C VAL A 21 -9.04 -5.58 -10.35
N TRP A 22 -8.02 -6.21 -10.92
CA TRP A 22 -7.77 -7.64 -10.88
C TRP A 22 -6.45 -7.87 -10.15
N GLN A 23 -6.48 -8.64 -9.07
CA GLN A 23 -5.29 -8.88 -8.26
C GLN A 23 -5.03 -10.37 -8.10
N VAL A 24 -3.79 -10.78 -8.38
CA VAL A 24 -3.27 -12.09 -8.00
C VAL A 24 -2.22 -11.93 -6.91
N SER A 25 -2.30 -12.77 -5.89
CA SER A 25 -1.34 -12.78 -4.80
C SER A 25 -0.86 -14.18 -4.47
N GLY A 26 0.40 -14.27 -4.05
CA GLY A 26 1.05 -15.49 -3.62
C GLY A 26 1.74 -15.27 -2.28
N ASP A 27 1.68 -16.27 -1.42
CA ASP A 27 2.37 -16.28 -0.13
C ASP A 27 2.94 -17.66 0.12
N TRP A 28 4.22 -17.72 0.48
CA TRP A 28 4.91 -18.96 0.75
C TRP A 28 5.75 -18.84 2.03
N LEU A 29 5.46 -19.70 3.00
CA LEU A 29 6.22 -19.84 4.23
C LEU A 29 7.11 -21.10 4.16
N ILE A 30 8.42 -20.89 4.14
CA ILE A 30 9.46 -21.92 4.07
C ILE A 30 10.08 -22.09 5.46
N ASN A 31 10.08 -23.32 5.96
CA ASN A 31 10.70 -23.71 7.24
C ASN A 31 10.26 -22.84 8.43
N GLN A 32 9.05 -22.28 8.38
CA GLN A 32 8.48 -21.39 9.41
C GLN A 32 9.31 -20.14 9.74
N LYS A 33 10.34 -19.81 8.95
CA LYS A 33 11.26 -18.69 9.21
C LYS A 33 11.41 -17.76 8.03
N LEU A 34 11.26 -18.25 6.80
CA LEU A 34 11.37 -17.45 5.59
C LEU A 34 10.00 -17.35 4.95
N ARG A 35 9.47 -16.14 4.80
CA ARG A 35 8.19 -15.88 4.13
C ARG A 35 8.43 -15.02 2.90
N ILE A 36 7.93 -15.47 1.76
CA ILE A 36 7.96 -14.75 0.50
C ILE A 36 6.51 -14.46 0.12
N SER A 37 6.17 -13.20 -0.11
CA SER A 37 4.83 -12.80 -0.53
C SER A 37 4.91 -11.84 -1.70
N GLY A 38 3.98 -11.94 -2.63
CA GLY A 38 3.88 -11.05 -3.76
C GLY A 38 2.42 -10.76 -4.11
N ASN A 39 2.17 -9.57 -4.63
CA ASN A 39 0.91 -9.17 -5.22
C ASN A 39 1.18 -8.55 -6.58
N TYR A 40 0.33 -8.85 -7.53
CA TYR A 40 0.32 -8.23 -8.85
C TYR A 40 -1.12 -7.84 -9.16
N LEU A 41 -1.31 -6.58 -9.52
CA LEU A 41 -2.60 -5.97 -9.78
C LEU A 41 -2.61 -5.37 -11.19
N PHE A 42 -3.72 -5.56 -11.88
CA PHE A 42 -4.08 -4.93 -13.13
C PHE A 42 -5.35 -4.11 -12.92
N ASP A 43 -5.40 -2.90 -13.46
CA ASP A 43 -6.56 -2.01 -13.42
C ASP A 43 -7.21 -1.99 -14.80
N GLU A 44 -6.49 -1.48 -15.80
CA GLU A 44 -6.97 -1.43 -17.19
C GLU A 44 -6.29 -2.49 -18.07
N PHE A 45 -7.09 -3.32 -18.74
CA PHE A 45 -6.61 -4.25 -19.76
C PHE A 45 -6.63 -3.60 -21.15
N VAL A 46 -5.47 -3.19 -21.65
CA VAL A 46 -5.30 -2.84 -23.07
C VAL A 46 -5.22 -4.13 -23.89
N LEU A 47 -6.33 -4.53 -24.53
CA LEU A 47 -6.42 -5.76 -25.33
C LEU A 47 -6.51 -5.50 -26.84
N ASP A 48 -6.96 -4.31 -27.25
CA ASP A 48 -7.09 -3.96 -28.66
C ASP A 48 -5.72 -3.67 -29.29
N GLN A 49 -5.42 -4.33 -30.40
CA GLN A 49 -4.18 -4.14 -31.14
C GLN A 49 -4.00 -2.69 -31.57
N VAL A 50 -5.08 -1.97 -31.90
CA VAL A 50 -5.01 -0.55 -32.26
C VAL A 50 -4.52 0.30 -31.08
N GLU A 51 -4.93 -0.04 -29.86
CA GLU A 51 -4.51 0.67 -28.65
C GLU A 51 -3.07 0.36 -28.26
N ILE A 52 -2.67 -0.91 -28.42
CA ILE A 52 -1.28 -1.35 -28.24
C ILE A 52 -0.36 -0.67 -29.25
N ASP A 53 -0.78 -0.61 -30.52
CA ASP A 53 -0.02 0.04 -31.61
C ASP A 53 0.07 1.56 -31.40
N ASN A 54 -0.93 2.16 -30.75
CA ASN A 54 -0.91 3.55 -30.30
C ASN A 54 -0.07 3.78 -29.03
N GLY A 55 0.53 2.73 -28.46
CA GLY A 55 1.43 2.82 -27.32
C GLY A 55 0.74 2.89 -25.97
N LYS A 56 -0.53 2.46 -25.85
CA LYS A 56 -1.18 2.34 -24.54
C LYS A 56 -0.55 1.21 -23.71
N GLU A 57 -0.40 1.45 -22.41
CA GLU A 57 0.04 0.50 -21.40
C GLU A 57 -1.10 0.09 -20.46
N HIS A 58 -0.95 -1.08 -19.85
CA HIS A 58 -1.81 -1.51 -18.76
C HIS A 58 -1.62 -0.64 -17.50
N GLY A 59 -2.72 -0.32 -16.83
CA GLY A 59 -2.67 0.09 -15.42
C GLY A 59 -2.20 -1.10 -14.58
N LYS A 60 -1.02 -1.00 -13.95
CA LYS A 60 -0.38 -2.11 -13.25
C LYS A 60 0.24 -1.67 -11.93
N ALA A 61 0.10 -2.52 -10.92
CA ALA A 61 0.81 -2.38 -9.66
C ALA A 61 1.36 -3.74 -9.21
N TYR A 62 2.47 -3.73 -8.50
CA TYR A 62 2.98 -4.94 -7.88
C TYR A 62 3.68 -4.64 -6.57
N SER A 63 3.71 -5.65 -5.70
CA SER A 63 4.50 -5.62 -4.48
C SER A 63 5.12 -6.98 -4.23
N GLY A 64 6.29 -6.96 -3.62
CA GLY A 64 7.02 -8.15 -3.20
C GLY A 64 7.60 -7.92 -1.82
N ARG A 65 7.60 -8.96 -0.99
CA ARG A 65 8.22 -8.92 0.34
C ARG A 65 8.86 -10.26 0.67
N ILE A 66 10.09 -10.19 1.15
CA ILE A 66 10.83 -11.33 1.70
C ILE A 66 11.08 -11.03 3.17
N SER A 67 10.59 -11.90 4.06
CA SER A 67 10.72 -11.76 5.51
C SER A 67 11.47 -12.95 6.09
N TYR A 68 12.43 -12.70 6.96
CA TYR A 68 13.19 -13.71 7.68
C TYR A 68 13.04 -13.50 9.19
N THR A 69 12.64 -14.55 9.91
CA THR A 69 12.42 -14.55 11.36
C THR A 69 13.54 -15.30 12.06
N PRO A 70 14.70 -14.65 12.34
CA PRO A 70 15.82 -15.30 13.02
C PRO A 70 15.50 -15.72 14.46
N ILE A 71 14.69 -14.92 15.18
CA ILE A 71 14.30 -15.19 16.55
C ILE A 71 12.82 -15.56 16.57
N MET A 72 12.55 -16.81 16.90
CA MET A 72 11.21 -17.33 17.13
C MET A 72 11.25 -18.27 18.33
N ASN A 73 11.00 -17.73 19.52
CA ASN A 73 10.93 -18.49 20.77
C ASN A 73 9.63 -18.14 21.52
N GLU A 74 9.45 -18.67 22.73
CA GLU A 74 8.23 -18.47 23.53
C GLU A 74 8.02 -17.04 24.03
N THR A 75 9.09 -16.25 24.11
CA THR A 75 9.07 -14.89 24.69
C THR A 75 9.25 -13.78 23.66
N SER A 76 9.64 -14.11 22.43
CA SER A 76 9.99 -13.11 21.44
C SER A 76 9.90 -13.60 20.00
N LEU A 77 9.57 -12.65 19.12
CA LEU A 77 9.64 -12.76 17.68
C LEU A 77 10.43 -11.57 17.15
N LEU A 78 11.46 -11.84 16.36
CA LEU A 78 12.18 -10.82 15.60
C LEU A 78 12.16 -11.21 14.13
N THR A 79 11.65 -10.32 13.28
CA THR A 79 11.57 -10.53 11.84
C THR A 79 12.21 -9.35 11.12
N THR A 80 13.21 -9.63 10.29
CA THR A 80 13.73 -8.67 9.31
C THR A 80 13.04 -8.90 7.98
N TYR A 81 12.90 -7.86 7.15
CA TYR A 81 12.32 -8.02 5.84
C TYR A 81 12.83 -6.98 4.85
N PHE A 82 12.74 -7.34 3.57
CA PHE A 82 12.87 -6.45 2.44
C PHE A 82 11.52 -6.38 1.72
N SER A 83 11.13 -5.20 1.26
CA SER A 83 9.92 -5.03 0.45
C SER A 83 10.14 -4.05 -0.70
N LEU A 84 9.52 -4.38 -1.83
CA LEU A 84 9.38 -3.55 -3.02
C LEU A 84 7.89 -3.33 -3.28
N LEU A 85 7.51 -2.12 -3.65
CA LEU A 85 6.17 -1.78 -4.09
C LEU A 85 6.28 -0.80 -5.26
N THR A 86 5.45 -1.01 -6.28
CA THR A 86 5.36 -0.14 -7.46
C THR A 86 3.90 -0.02 -7.86
N VAL A 87 3.44 1.20 -8.11
CA VAL A 87 2.11 1.51 -8.65
C VAL A 87 2.32 2.39 -9.87
N GLY A 88 1.91 1.91 -11.06
CA GLY A 88 2.08 2.62 -12.32
C GLY A 88 1.30 3.94 -12.37
N THR A 89 1.69 4.84 -13.26
CA THR A 89 1.19 6.23 -13.32
C THR A 89 -0.34 6.36 -13.42
N PRO A 90 -1.01 5.80 -14.44
CA PRO A 90 -2.47 5.89 -14.56
C PRO A 90 -3.23 4.87 -13.70
N THR A 91 -2.53 4.00 -12.96
CA THR A 91 -3.19 2.95 -12.14
C THR A 91 -4.09 3.60 -11.11
N PHE A 92 -5.26 3.00 -10.86
CA PHE A 92 -6.33 3.46 -9.98
C PHE A 92 -7.15 4.65 -10.50
N ARG A 93 -6.84 5.18 -11.69
CA ARG A 93 -7.63 6.22 -12.34
C ARG A 93 -8.60 5.63 -13.35
N HIS A 94 -9.69 6.33 -13.61
CA HIS A 94 -10.74 5.96 -14.54
C HIS A 94 -11.11 7.15 -15.43
N GLY A 95 -11.74 6.91 -16.59
CA GLY A 95 -12.14 7.96 -17.54
C GLY A 95 -13.23 8.88 -16.97
N ASN A 96 -13.98 8.38 -15.99
CA ASN A 96 -14.77 9.17 -15.07
C ASN A 96 -14.05 9.24 -13.72
N GLY A 97 -13.41 10.37 -13.43
CA GLY A 97 -12.58 10.55 -12.24
C GLY A 97 -13.34 10.39 -10.90
N MET A 98 -14.67 10.50 -10.89
CA MET A 98 -15.48 10.18 -9.72
C MET A 98 -15.47 8.68 -9.38
N ASN A 99 -15.01 7.83 -10.30
CA ASN A 99 -14.87 6.40 -10.12
C ASN A 99 -13.42 5.91 -9.94
N ASN A 100 -12.49 6.85 -9.74
CA ASN A 100 -11.14 6.53 -9.28
C ASN A 100 -11.18 5.74 -7.96
N PHE A 101 -10.15 4.93 -7.70
CA PHE A 101 -9.99 4.19 -6.43
C PHE A 101 -9.54 5.13 -5.30
N VAL A 102 -10.42 6.05 -4.94
CA VAL A 102 -10.22 7.08 -3.92
C VAL A 102 -11.44 7.13 -3.01
N GLN A 103 -11.22 7.41 -1.73
CA GLN A 103 -12.28 7.72 -0.77
C GLN A 103 -11.86 8.86 0.13
N ARG A 104 -12.70 9.91 0.22
CA ARG A 104 -12.41 11.12 1.01
C ARG A 104 -11.04 11.73 0.64
N SER A 105 -10.77 11.80 -0.67
CA SER A 105 -9.51 12.33 -1.23
C SER A 105 -8.25 11.56 -0.81
N LYS A 106 -8.41 10.31 -0.37
CA LYS A 106 -7.30 9.39 -0.10
C LYS A 106 -7.36 8.19 -1.04
N PRO A 107 -6.22 7.72 -1.55
CA PRO A 107 -6.20 6.52 -2.38
C PRO A 107 -6.67 5.31 -1.58
N LEU A 108 -7.40 4.42 -2.25
CA LEU A 108 -7.66 3.06 -1.80
C LEU A 108 -6.48 2.20 -2.25
N GLY A 109 -5.86 1.47 -1.34
CA GLY A 109 -4.62 0.74 -1.59
C GLY A 109 -3.39 1.42 -0.97
N TRP A 110 -2.32 1.62 -1.75
CA TRP A 110 -1.10 2.24 -1.23
C TRP A 110 -1.33 3.72 -0.93
N HIS A 111 -1.10 4.12 0.32
CA HIS A 111 -1.43 5.47 0.81
C HIS A 111 -0.65 6.62 0.13
N HIS A 112 0.46 6.33 -0.56
CA HIS A 112 1.18 7.33 -1.38
C HIS A 112 0.64 7.45 -2.81
N GLY A 113 -0.41 6.69 -3.16
CA GLY A 113 -1.10 6.81 -4.44
C GLY A 113 -0.48 5.99 -5.57
N SER A 114 -0.82 6.39 -6.79
CA SER A 114 -0.24 5.88 -8.02
C SER A 114 1.07 6.60 -8.36
N ASP A 115 1.65 6.27 -9.51
CA ASP A 115 2.83 6.96 -10.03
C ASP A 115 4.02 6.97 -9.05
N GLY A 116 4.31 5.81 -8.47
CA GLY A 116 5.31 5.76 -7.42
C GLY A 116 5.83 4.37 -7.12
N GLN A 117 6.99 4.37 -6.47
CA GLN A 117 7.65 3.15 -6.03
C GLN A 117 8.32 3.34 -4.68
N GLU A 118 8.41 2.25 -3.93
CA GLU A 118 9.00 2.23 -2.60
C GLU A 118 9.83 0.96 -2.39
N LEU A 119 11.04 1.14 -1.89
CA LEU A 119 11.96 0.11 -1.49
C LEU A 119 12.24 0.26 0.01
N LYS A 120 12.05 -0.80 0.79
CA LYS A 120 12.28 -0.77 2.24
C LYS A 120 13.01 -1.98 2.77
N LEU A 121 13.80 -1.73 3.79
CA LEU A 121 14.24 -2.71 4.77
C LEU A 121 13.52 -2.42 6.08
N GLY A 122 13.08 -3.47 6.77
CA GLY A 122 12.40 -3.30 8.05
C GLY A 122 12.67 -4.41 9.04
N LEU A 123 12.41 -4.08 10.29
CA LEU A 123 12.57 -4.92 11.46
C LEU A 123 11.28 -4.86 12.28
N ASN A 124 10.70 -6.02 12.58
CA ASN A 124 9.56 -6.17 13.46
C ASN A 124 9.97 -6.96 14.70
N TYR A 125 9.62 -6.46 15.88
CA TYR A 125 9.82 -7.12 17.16
C TYR A 125 8.49 -7.28 17.89
N PHE A 126 8.27 -8.45 18.50
CA PHE A 126 7.14 -8.69 19.40
C PHE A 126 7.62 -9.53 20.59
N ASN A 127 7.42 -9.04 21.82
CA ASN A 127 7.80 -9.76 23.05
C ASN A 127 6.78 -10.84 23.50
N ARG A 128 5.89 -11.26 22.61
CA ARG A 128 4.80 -12.24 22.87
C ARG A 128 3.89 -11.94 24.06
N THR A 129 3.97 -10.74 24.62
CA THR A 129 3.28 -10.37 25.86
C THR A 129 2.42 -9.13 25.62
N ASN A 130 3.05 -8.00 25.31
CA ASN A 130 2.36 -6.71 25.25
C ASN A 130 3.04 -5.64 24.39
N LEU A 131 4.23 -5.88 23.87
CA LEU A 131 5.03 -4.88 23.17
C LEU A 131 5.34 -5.32 21.75
N MET A 132 4.91 -4.51 20.78
CA MET A 132 5.26 -4.61 19.37
C MET A 132 6.03 -3.36 18.96
N ALA A 133 7.13 -3.54 18.26
CA ALA A 133 7.92 -2.45 17.70
C ALA A 133 8.24 -2.75 16.23
N GLN A 134 8.28 -1.71 15.42
CA GLN A 134 8.64 -1.77 14.02
C GLN A 134 9.59 -0.63 13.70
N LEU A 135 10.66 -0.93 12.97
CA LEU A 135 11.57 0.06 12.40
C LEU A 135 11.68 -0.23 10.90
N GLU A 136 11.56 0.80 10.08
CA GLU A 136 11.68 0.73 8.62
C GLU A 136 12.64 1.82 8.17
N ALA A 137 13.45 1.53 7.16
CA ALA A 137 14.21 2.52 6.42
C ALA A 137 14.11 2.21 4.93
N GLY A 138 14.00 3.25 4.10
CA GLY A 138 13.76 3.04 2.68
C GLY A 138 13.91 4.27 1.81
N GLN A 139 13.66 4.04 0.54
CA GLN A 139 13.57 5.07 -0.49
C GLN A 139 12.18 5.04 -1.11
N ARG A 140 11.60 6.22 -1.32
CA ARG A 140 10.33 6.42 -2.01
C ARG A 140 10.56 7.37 -3.18
N LYS A 141 9.94 7.06 -4.32
CA LYS A 141 9.87 7.94 -5.48
C LYS A 141 8.41 8.13 -5.87
N THR A 142 7.99 9.37 -6.08
CA THR A 142 6.64 9.74 -6.52
C THR A 142 6.74 10.72 -7.67
N GLY A 143 6.03 10.48 -8.76
CA GLY A 143 5.91 11.40 -9.88
C GLY A 143 4.78 12.41 -9.69
N GLU A 144 4.60 13.27 -10.70
CA GLU A 144 3.67 14.40 -10.64
C GLU A 144 2.20 13.97 -10.85
N GLU A 145 1.97 12.92 -11.63
CA GLU A 145 0.61 12.51 -12.05
C GLU A 145 -0.05 11.51 -11.08
N SER A 146 0.57 11.32 -9.90
CA SER A 146 0.01 10.50 -8.84
C SER A 146 -1.44 10.87 -8.53
N ILE A 147 -2.26 9.86 -8.30
CA ILE A 147 -3.67 10.02 -7.89
C ILE A 147 -3.84 10.88 -6.64
N THR A 148 -2.81 11.08 -5.83
CA THR A 148 -2.88 11.99 -4.67
C THR A 148 -2.87 13.47 -5.05
N SER A 149 -2.32 13.83 -6.21
CA SER A 149 -2.27 15.22 -6.68
C SER A 149 -3.68 15.71 -7.04
N ASP A 150 -4.42 14.89 -7.80
CA ASP A 150 -5.78 15.20 -8.26
C ASP A 150 -6.68 13.96 -8.19
N PRO A 151 -7.24 13.65 -7.00
CA PRO A 151 -7.87 12.34 -6.73
C PRO A 151 -9.13 12.03 -7.52
N TYR A 152 -9.87 13.05 -7.96
CA TYR A 152 -11.11 12.89 -8.73
C TYR A 152 -10.96 13.34 -10.19
N TYR A 153 -9.73 13.59 -10.64
CA TYR A 153 -9.46 13.91 -12.04
C TYR A 153 -9.33 12.60 -12.85
N PRO A 154 -9.94 12.52 -14.04
CA PRO A 154 -9.79 11.35 -14.89
C PRO A 154 -8.34 11.16 -15.35
N TYR A 155 -7.97 9.97 -15.82
CA TYR A 155 -6.68 9.83 -16.50
C TYR A 155 -6.68 10.66 -17.80
N ALA A 156 -5.53 11.21 -18.17
CA ALA A 156 -5.37 11.90 -19.45
C ALA A 156 -5.32 10.88 -20.61
N ASP A 157 -4.44 9.90 -20.47
CA ASP A 157 -4.29 8.74 -21.35
C ASP A 157 -3.59 7.61 -20.59
N TYR A 158 -3.49 6.44 -21.22
CA TYR A 158 -2.71 5.29 -20.74
C TYR A 158 -1.41 5.14 -21.55
N LEU A 159 -0.90 6.19 -22.19
CA LEU A 159 0.28 6.06 -23.05
C LEU A 159 1.52 5.72 -22.23
N ALA A 160 2.40 4.93 -22.84
CA ALA A 160 3.71 4.64 -22.32
C ALA A 160 4.50 5.93 -22.10
N GLY A 161 5.07 6.07 -20.91
CA GLY A 161 5.80 7.26 -20.49
C GLY A 161 6.92 6.96 -19.51
N PRO A 162 7.72 7.97 -19.13
CA PRO A 162 8.69 7.82 -18.06
C PRO A 162 8.00 7.46 -16.75
N PHE A 163 8.63 6.60 -15.95
CA PHE A 163 8.11 6.18 -14.66
C PHE A 163 9.13 6.36 -13.52
N PRO A 164 8.77 7.03 -12.41
CA PRO A 164 7.56 7.85 -12.24
C PRO A 164 7.51 9.02 -13.23
N SER A 165 6.32 9.58 -13.45
CA SER A 165 6.14 10.63 -14.47
C SER A 165 6.63 12.00 -13.98
N GLY A 166 6.90 12.89 -14.94
CA GLY A 166 7.24 14.29 -14.67
C GLY A 166 8.45 14.50 -13.76
N SER A 167 8.40 15.54 -12.93
CA SER A 167 9.40 15.79 -11.89
C SER A 167 9.27 14.77 -10.76
N VAL A 168 10.25 13.87 -10.67
CA VAL A 168 10.25 12.83 -9.64
C VAL A 168 10.71 13.40 -8.30
N LYS A 169 9.84 13.33 -7.29
CA LYS A 169 10.22 13.56 -5.89
C LYS A 169 10.80 12.28 -5.31
N GLU A 170 12.04 12.35 -4.87
CA GLU A 170 12.69 11.27 -4.13
C GLU A 170 12.79 11.60 -2.64
N SER A 171 12.56 10.60 -1.80
CA SER A 171 12.82 10.71 -0.36
C SER A 171 13.47 9.45 0.19
N LEU A 172 14.44 9.64 1.07
CA LEU A 172 14.95 8.62 1.98
C LEU A 172 14.25 8.83 3.31
N PHE A 173 13.70 7.77 3.88
CA PHE A 173 12.92 7.86 5.11
C PHE A 173 13.29 6.80 6.13
N ILE A 174 13.01 7.12 7.39
CA ILE A 174 13.06 6.21 8.52
C ILE A 174 11.73 6.30 9.25
N THR A 175 11.08 5.16 9.47
CA THR A 175 9.80 5.08 10.18
C THR A 175 9.94 4.16 11.38
N SER A 176 9.52 4.62 12.55
CA SER A 176 9.44 3.84 13.78
C SER A 176 8.00 3.76 14.23
N LYS A 177 7.53 2.57 14.63
CA LYS A 177 6.20 2.37 15.22
C LYS A 177 6.33 1.55 16.49
N LEU A 178 5.55 1.93 17.49
CA LEU A 178 5.48 1.26 18.79
C LEU A 178 4.02 1.02 19.14
N GLN A 179 3.71 -0.17 19.63
CA GLN A 179 2.43 -0.49 20.22
C GLN A 179 2.66 -1.24 21.53
N TRP A 180 2.09 -0.74 22.61
CA TRP A 180 2.26 -1.28 23.94
C TRP A 180 0.92 -1.42 24.67
N TRP A 181 0.60 -2.65 25.09
CA TRP A 181 -0.49 -2.94 26.01
C TRP A 181 -0.02 -2.71 27.44
N TRP A 182 -0.23 -1.49 27.93
CA TRP A 182 0.10 -1.14 29.32
C TRP A 182 -0.77 -1.92 30.31
N ARG A 183 -2.03 -2.18 29.94
CA ARG A 183 -2.99 -3.07 30.63
C ARG A 183 -3.78 -3.87 29.59
N PRO A 184 -4.47 -4.98 29.96
CA PRO A 184 -5.27 -5.76 29.01
C PRO A 184 -6.33 -4.96 28.23
N ASN A 185 -6.75 -3.82 28.79
CA ASN A 185 -7.78 -2.95 28.25
C ASN A 185 -7.27 -1.57 27.79
N ILE A 186 -5.96 -1.33 27.83
CA ILE A 186 -5.36 -0.04 27.43
C ILE A 186 -4.15 -0.32 26.54
N GLN A 187 -4.26 0.12 25.28
CA GLN A 187 -3.19 0.09 24.30
C GLN A 187 -2.71 1.51 24.03
N ILE A 188 -1.40 1.72 24.11
CA ILE A 188 -0.73 2.95 23.71
C ILE A 188 -0.01 2.65 22.40
N SER A 189 -0.10 3.54 21.42
CA SER A 189 0.58 3.40 20.15
C SER A 189 1.19 4.73 19.73
N GLY A 190 2.28 4.64 18.97
CA GLY A 190 2.89 5.80 18.35
C GLY A 190 3.61 5.42 17.08
N SER A 191 3.72 6.37 16.16
CA SER A 191 4.56 6.26 14.98
C SER A 191 5.25 7.58 14.69
N VAL A 192 6.49 7.50 14.23
CA VAL A 192 7.28 8.64 13.77
C VAL A 192 7.87 8.28 12.42
N GLU A 193 7.68 9.14 11.42
CA GLU A 193 8.34 9.08 10.12
C GLU A 193 9.18 10.34 9.95
N TRP A 194 10.45 10.15 9.62
CA TRP A 194 11.36 11.22 9.22
C TRP A 194 11.80 10.98 7.79
N ASP A 195 11.89 12.05 7.00
CA ASP A 195 12.50 12.01 5.67
C ASP A 195 13.66 12.99 5.51
N ASN A 196 14.54 12.70 4.55
CA ASN A 196 15.71 13.50 4.22
C ASN A 196 15.39 14.87 3.63
N ASN A 197 14.12 15.15 3.30
CA ASN A 197 13.66 16.47 2.87
C ASN A 197 13.29 17.35 4.07
N GLY A 198 13.50 16.86 5.30
CA GLY A 198 13.25 17.60 6.54
C GLY A 198 11.83 17.43 7.08
N SER A 199 11.02 16.55 6.52
CA SER A 199 9.69 16.24 7.06
C SER A 199 9.82 15.35 8.29
N LEU A 200 9.08 15.70 9.34
CA LEU A 200 8.89 14.86 10.53
C LEU A 200 7.39 14.75 10.81
N GLN A 201 6.84 13.55 10.66
CA GLN A 201 5.45 13.25 10.96
C GLN A 201 5.38 12.35 12.17
N SER A 202 4.50 12.66 13.11
CA SER A 202 4.28 11.83 14.29
C SER A 202 2.80 11.64 14.57
N PHE A 203 2.46 10.45 15.05
CA PHE A 203 1.12 10.09 15.48
C PHE A 203 1.22 9.38 16.82
N PHE A 204 0.31 9.71 17.73
CA PHE A 204 0.20 9.08 19.05
C PHE A 204 -1.27 8.77 19.30
N GLY A 205 -1.54 7.56 19.79
CA GLY A 205 -2.90 7.08 20.00
C GLY A 205 -3.02 6.25 21.28
N ILE A 206 -4.17 6.37 21.95
CA ILE A 206 -4.54 5.55 23.09
C ILE A 206 -5.88 4.90 22.76
N ASN A 207 -5.92 3.56 22.81
CA ASN A 207 -7.14 2.78 22.67
C ASN A 207 -7.53 2.21 24.04
N ILE A 208 -8.76 2.49 24.48
CA ILE A 208 -9.33 2.01 25.75
C ILE A 208 -10.50 1.07 25.42
N TYR A 209 -10.39 -0.17 25.86
CA TYR A 209 -11.38 -1.21 25.64
C TYR A 209 -12.22 -1.40 26.90
N PHE A 210 -13.54 -1.29 26.78
CA PHE A 210 -14.45 -1.57 27.88
C PHE A 210 -15.05 -2.97 27.67
N PRO A 211 -14.59 -4.00 28.42
CA PRO A 211 -15.18 -5.31 28.31
C PRO A 211 -16.64 -5.22 28.78
N ARG A 212 -17.59 -5.44 27.86
CA ARG A 212 -18.97 -5.71 28.20
C ARG A 212 -19.20 -7.20 28.06
N ASN A 213 -19.54 -7.86 29.16
CA ASN A 213 -20.10 -9.20 29.09
C ASN A 213 -21.49 -9.07 28.48
N PHE A 214 -21.64 -9.48 27.23
CA PHE A 214 -22.96 -9.71 26.66
C PHE A 214 -23.31 -11.18 26.91
N THR A 215 -24.42 -11.40 27.60
CA THR A 215 -25.09 -12.70 27.56
C THR A 215 -25.76 -12.78 26.18
N LEU A 216 -25.35 -13.74 25.36
CA LEU A 216 -26.04 -14.08 24.12
C LEU A 216 -27.38 -14.76 24.43
#